data_AF-A0A7Y9BD51-F1
#
_entry.id   AF-A0A7Y9BD51-F1
#
_cell.length_a   1.000
_cell.length_b   1.000
_cell.length_c   1.000
_cell.angle_alpha   90.00
_cell.angle_beta   90.00
_cell.angle_gamma   90.00
#
_symmetry.space_group_name_H-M   'P 1'
#
loop_
_entity.id
_entity.type
_entity.pdbx_description
1 polymer ?
#
loop_
_entity_poly.entity_id
_entity_poly.type
_entity_poly.pdbx_seq_one_letter_code
_entity_poly.pdbx_strand_id
1 'polypeptide(L)'
;MTVLWLNLTIVFLFSLFSRYFSNTLVLNGLLVSIKPNKLLAFGTIISFILVSGLRNNIGDTFFYMHTYKINDFNWELIKSQDDIGFGVLQMILQRYSADPQILIFTTAMITNVLIIIGLYKYSRLFELSIYVYVTGGLFLVTMNGIRQCLATAILFTATKYLIEGNWFRYLLVVIFASLFHQSALILIPIYFLVRYKAWTKATMILLLGSAIIVLGFNQFSTILFSAIEDSQYGVYSQFSEGGANFIRVIVFAIPLVIAFFGREKLREIYPDSDVIVNMAIIGLSFMIISMGNWIFARFNIYFELYQIILLSWIVKVFREKDQRLVYYAILLCYFAYYFYESVINLNIIYRSNYLG
;
A
#
# COMPACT_ATOMS: atom_id res chain seq x y z
N MET A 1 -1.41 -20.57 7.78
CA MET A 1 -1.52 -20.23 6.35
C MET A 1 -2.88 -20.52 5.72
N THR A 2 -3.59 -21.59 6.08
CA THR A 2 -4.88 -21.99 5.47
C THR A 2 -5.88 -20.83 5.30
N VAL A 3 -6.16 -20.07 6.36
CA VAL A 3 -7.08 -18.91 6.32
C VAL A 3 -6.65 -17.87 5.28
N LEU A 4 -5.35 -17.58 5.16
CA LEU A 4 -4.83 -16.61 4.19
C LEU A 4 -4.97 -17.12 2.74
N TRP A 5 -4.76 -18.41 2.49
CA TRP A 5 -4.98 -19.03 1.18
C TRP A 5 -6.45 -19.06 0.78
N LEU A 6 -7.33 -19.38 1.73
CA LEU A 6 -8.79 -19.29 1.53
C LEU A 6 -9.20 -17.85 1.23
N ASN A 7 -8.69 -16.88 1.99
CA ASN A 7 -8.94 -15.47 1.72
C ASN A 7 -8.50 -15.08 0.31
N LEU A 8 -7.27 -15.42 -0.11
CA LEU A 8 -6.77 -15.16 -1.45
C LEU A 8 -7.73 -15.70 -2.53
N THR A 9 -8.19 -16.94 -2.36
CA THR A 9 -9.11 -17.58 -3.30
C THR A 9 -10.46 -16.85 -3.34
N ILE A 10 -11.04 -16.56 -2.17
CA ILE A 10 -12.35 -15.90 -2.04
C ILE A 10 -12.30 -14.48 -2.63
N VAL A 11 -11.30 -13.67 -2.27
CA VAL A 11 -11.19 -12.29 -2.76
C VAL A 11 -10.90 -12.26 -4.25
N PHE A 12 -10.12 -13.20 -4.78
CA PHE A 12 -9.88 -13.32 -6.21
C PHE A 12 -11.16 -13.71 -6.97
N LEU A 13 -11.92 -14.70 -6.49
CA LEU A 13 -13.17 -15.10 -7.14
C LEU A 13 -14.21 -13.97 -7.11
N PHE A 14 -14.44 -13.34 -5.95
CA PHE A 14 -15.39 -12.21 -5.86
C PHE A 14 -15.00 -11.05 -6.77
N SER A 15 -13.72 -10.68 -6.80
CA SER A 15 -13.25 -9.58 -7.65
C SER A 15 -13.25 -9.94 -9.14
N LEU A 16 -12.94 -11.19 -9.49
CA LEU A 16 -13.01 -11.71 -10.86
C LEU A 16 -14.44 -11.68 -11.37
N PHE A 17 -15.40 -12.22 -10.60
CA PHE A 17 -16.81 -12.16 -10.95
C PHE A 17 -17.35 -10.73 -10.93
N SER A 18 -16.86 -9.87 -10.02
CA SER A 18 -17.19 -8.45 -10.02
C SER A 18 -16.83 -7.80 -11.37
N ARG A 19 -15.63 -8.08 -11.89
CA ARG A 19 -15.25 -7.59 -13.22
C ARG A 19 -16.02 -8.30 -14.35
N TYR A 20 -16.27 -9.60 -14.24
CA TYR A 20 -16.99 -10.36 -15.27
C TYR A 20 -18.42 -9.82 -15.47
N PHE A 21 -19.14 -9.58 -14.37
CA PHE A 21 -20.48 -8.96 -14.37
C PHE A 21 -20.42 -7.42 -14.32
N SER A 22 -19.41 -6.82 -14.96
CA SER A 22 -19.24 -5.38 -14.98
C SER A 22 -20.26 -4.68 -15.89
N ASN A 23 -20.66 -3.48 -15.50
CA ASN A 23 -21.42 -2.59 -16.37
C ASN A 23 -20.44 -1.83 -17.26
N THR A 24 -20.53 -2.05 -18.58
CA THR A 24 -19.73 -1.36 -19.59
C THR A 24 -20.48 -0.16 -20.13
N LEU A 25 -19.88 1.03 -20.09
CA LEU A 25 -20.36 2.19 -20.84
C LEU A 25 -19.58 2.27 -22.15
N VAL A 26 -20.29 2.14 -23.26
CA VAL A 26 -19.75 2.32 -24.62
C VAL A 26 -20.44 3.55 -25.22
N LEU A 27 -19.67 4.54 -25.65
CA LEU A 27 -20.16 5.72 -26.37
C LEU A 27 -19.49 5.72 -27.75
N ASN A 28 -20.29 5.82 -28.81
CA ASN A 28 -19.82 5.88 -30.21
C ASN A 28 -18.84 4.74 -30.59
N GLY A 29 -19.07 3.52 -30.09
CA GLY A 29 -18.20 2.36 -30.35
C GLY A 29 -16.90 2.33 -29.54
N LEU A 30 -16.62 3.36 -28.74
CA LEU A 30 -15.46 3.42 -27.85
C LEU A 30 -15.87 3.04 -26.43
N LEU A 31 -15.10 2.14 -25.81
CA LEU A 31 -15.32 1.74 -24.43
C LEU A 31 -14.86 2.86 -23.49
N VAL A 32 -15.81 3.54 -22.86
CA VAL A 32 -15.58 4.72 -22.01
C VAL A 32 -15.30 4.34 -20.57
N SER A 33 -16.01 3.35 -20.04
CA SER A 33 -15.73 2.85 -18.69
C SER A 33 -16.18 1.41 -18.50
N ILE A 34 -15.42 0.67 -17.70
CA ILE A 34 -15.80 -0.62 -17.14
C ILE A 34 -15.95 -0.41 -15.64
N LYS A 35 -17.16 -0.60 -15.13
CA LYS A 35 -17.44 -0.54 -13.70
C LYS A 35 -17.76 -1.94 -13.19
N PRO A 36 -16.89 -2.55 -12.37
CA PRO A 36 -17.16 -3.86 -11.79
C PRO A 36 -18.49 -3.89 -11.01
N ASN A 37 -19.04 -5.07 -10.75
CA ASN A 37 -20.25 -5.21 -9.97
C ASN A 37 -20.01 -4.83 -8.50
N LYS A 38 -20.75 -3.84 -7.99
CA LYS A 38 -20.59 -3.29 -6.64
C LYS A 38 -20.86 -4.30 -5.53
N LEU A 39 -21.84 -5.19 -5.71
CA LEU A 39 -22.20 -6.19 -4.68
C LEU A 39 -21.07 -7.21 -4.51
N LEU A 40 -20.51 -7.70 -5.62
CA LEU A 40 -19.38 -8.63 -5.58
C LEU A 40 -18.10 -7.96 -5.07
N ALA A 41 -17.86 -6.69 -5.43
CA ALA A 41 -16.77 -5.91 -4.86
C ALA A 41 -16.94 -5.69 -3.35
N PHE A 42 -18.18 -5.53 -2.88
CA PHE A 42 -18.48 -5.49 -1.44
C PHE A 42 -18.18 -6.83 -0.76
N GLY A 43 -18.47 -7.97 -1.40
CA GLY A 43 -18.05 -9.29 -0.92
C GLY A 43 -16.52 -9.40 -0.73
N THR A 44 -15.74 -8.87 -1.67
CA THR A 44 -14.28 -8.75 -1.54
C THR A 44 -13.87 -7.95 -0.29
N ILE A 45 -14.50 -6.80 -0.06
CA ILE A 45 -14.24 -5.95 1.12
C ILE A 45 -14.51 -6.73 2.41
N ILE A 46 -15.67 -7.37 2.52
CA ILE A 46 -16.06 -8.13 3.72
C ILE A 46 -15.04 -9.23 4.04
N SER A 47 -14.58 -10.00 3.05
CA SER A 47 -13.57 -11.04 3.26
C SER A 47 -12.28 -10.47 3.86
N PHE A 48 -11.77 -9.35 3.32
CA PHE A 48 -10.58 -8.69 3.87
C PHE A 48 -10.79 -8.19 5.30
N ILE A 49 -11.94 -7.59 5.60
CA ILE A 49 -12.27 -7.10 6.94
C ILE A 49 -12.34 -8.24 7.93
N LEU A 50 -12.99 -9.36 7.60
CA LEU A 50 -13.13 -10.48 8.53
C LEU A 50 -11.77 -11.12 8.82
N VAL A 51 -10.97 -11.40 7.78
CA VAL A 51 -9.69 -12.06 7.96
C VAL A 51 -8.69 -11.17 8.69
N SER A 52 -8.55 -9.90 8.30
CA SER A 52 -7.65 -9.01 9.04
C SER A 52 -8.22 -8.60 10.40
N GLY A 53 -9.49 -8.23 10.48
CA GLY A 53 -10.11 -7.68 11.67
C GLY A 53 -10.34 -8.66 12.82
N LEU A 54 -10.40 -9.98 12.55
CA LEU A 54 -10.58 -11.02 13.57
C LEU A 54 -9.27 -11.71 14.00
N ARG A 55 -8.13 -11.30 13.44
CA ARG A 55 -6.81 -11.86 13.78
C ARG A 55 -6.36 -11.44 15.20
N ASN A 56 -5.36 -12.12 15.75
CA ASN A 56 -4.75 -11.73 17.03
C ASN A 56 -3.20 -11.74 17.08
N ASN A 57 -2.49 -12.08 15.99
CA ASN A 57 -1.06 -12.38 16.10
C ASN A 57 -0.12 -11.87 14.99
N ILE A 58 -0.62 -11.33 13.89
CA ILE A 58 0.25 -10.91 12.76
C ILE A 58 0.85 -9.53 13.06
N GLY A 59 2.16 -9.37 12.84
CA GLY A 59 2.84 -8.08 12.95
C GLY A 59 2.71 -7.45 14.35
N ASP A 60 2.45 -6.14 14.38
CA ASP A 60 2.28 -5.36 15.60
C ASP A 60 0.90 -5.52 16.27
N THR A 61 0.04 -6.41 15.76
CA THR A 61 -1.30 -6.68 16.32
C THR A 61 -1.27 -7.01 17.81
N PHE A 62 -0.37 -7.91 18.23
CA PHE A 62 -0.26 -8.31 19.64
C PHE A 62 0.04 -7.12 20.55
N PHE A 63 0.98 -6.26 20.13
CA PHE A 63 1.36 -5.08 20.91
C PHE A 63 0.21 -4.09 21.02
N TYR A 64 -0.54 -3.82 19.94
CA TYR A 64 -1.72 -2.95 20.04
C TYR A 64 -2.81 -3.54 20.91
N MET A 65 -3.05 -4.86 20.83
CA MET A 65 -4.04 -5.50 21.69
C MET A 65 -3.63 -5.43 23.17
N HIS A 66 -2.34 -5.62 23.47
CA HIS A 66 -1.81 -5.50 24.81
C HIS A 66 -1.94 -4.06 25.34
N THR A 67 -1.41 -3.08 24.61
CA THR A 67 -1.47 -1.65 24.96
C THR A 67 -2.90 -1.17 25.17
N TYR A 68 -3.83 -1.58 24.30
CA TYR A 68 -5.24 -1.24 24.43
C TYR A 68 -5.88 -1.78 25.71
N LYS A 69 -5.42 -2.95 26.19
CA LYS A 69 -5.95 -3.59 27.39
C LYS A 69 -5.37 -3.01 28.68
N ILE A 70 -4.10 -2.62 28.68
CA ILE A 70 -3.40 -2.19 29.91
C ILE A 70 -3.49 -0.68 30.16
N ASN A 71 -3.71 0.13 29.12
CA ASN A 71 -3.75 1.58 29.24
C ASN A 71 -5.18 2.11 29.31
N ASP A 72 -5.39 3.14 30.12
CA ASP A 72 -6.57 4.00 30.06
C ASP A 72 -6.30 5.18 29.13
N PHE A 73 -6.96 5.22 27.97
CA PHE A 73 -6.75 6.29 27.00
C PHE A 73 -7.53 7.54 27.39
N ASN A 74 -6.90 8.37 28.23
CA ASN A 74 -7.39 9.69 28.60
C ASN A 74 -6.58 10.81 27.91
N TRP A 75 -7.01 12.07 28.09
CA TRP A 75 -6.36 13.22 27.44
C TRP A 75 -4.91 13.46 27.86
N GLU A 76 -4.51 13.02 29.06
CA GLU A 76 -3.13 13.13 29.52
C GLU A 76 -2.23 12.20 28.71
N LEU A 77 -2.60 10.92 28.63
CA LEU A 77 -1.87 9.93 27.84
C LEU A 77 -1.87 10.28 26.34
N ILE A 78 -2.98 10.76 25.79
CA ILE A 78 -3.06 11.11 24.37
C ILE A 78 -2.11 12.26 24.03
N LYS A 79 -2.00 13.27 24.90
CA LYS A 79 -1.10 14.42 24.69
C LYS A 79 0.38 14.05 24.83
N SER A 80 0.69 12.98 25.56
CA SER A 80 2.06 12.47 25.69
C SER A 80 2.46 11.52 24.55
N GLN A 81 1.56 11.19 23.62
CA GLN A 81 1.83 10.33 22.47
C GLN A 81 1.96 11.16 21.18
N ASP A 82 2.77 10.66 20.24
CA ASP A 82 3.00 11.35 18.96
C ASP A 82 1.75 11.37 18.06
N ASP A 83 1.00 10.26 18.01
CA ASP A 83 -0.12 10.06 17.08
C ASP A 83 -1.48 10.29 17.77
N ILE A 84 -1.78 11.55 18.08
CA ILE A 84 -2.98 11.99 18.82
C ILE A 84 -4.29 11.41 18.23
N GLY A 85 -4.42 11.37 16.89
CA GLY A 85 -5.61 10.84 16.23
C GLY A 85 -5.86 9.36 16.49
N PHE A 86 -4.78 8.56 16.58
CA PHE A 86 -4.89 7.15 16.94
C PHE A 86 -5.19 6.96 18.43
N GLY A 87 -4.64 7.81 19.31
CA GLY A 87 -4.98 7.86 20.72
C GLY A 87 -6.46 8.19 20.96
N VAL A 88 -6.99 9.19 20.25
CA VAL A 88 -8.42 9.56 20.29
C VAL A 88 -9.31 8.42 19.80
N LEU A 89 -8.92 7.71 18.73
CA LEU A 89 -9.64 6.53 18.27
C LEU A 89 -9.73 5.46 19.37
N GLN A 90 -8.62 5.15 20.04
CA GLN A 90 -8.59 4.17 21.13
C GLN A 90 -9.47 4.60 22.32
N MET A 91 -9.37 5.86 22.73
CA MET A 91 -10.24 6.44 23.78
C MET A 91 -11.72 6.31 23.45
N ILE A 92 -12.12 6.60 22.19
CA ILE A 92 -13.51 6.45 21.77
C ILE A 92 -13.93 4.99 21.84
N LEU A 93 -13.11 4.08 21.31
CA LEU A 93 -13.43 2.64 21.29
C LEU A 93 -13.53 2.03 22.69
N GLN A 94 -12.70 2.48 23.64
CA GLN A 94 -12.74 1.97 25.02
C GLN A 94 -14.06 2.29 25.74
N ARG A 95 -14.79 3.32 25.29
CA ARG A 95 -16.15 3.60 25.79
C ARG A 95 -17.18 2.57 25.35
N TYR A 96 -16.89 1.81 24.30
CA TYR A 96 -17.79 0.79 23.77
C TYR A 96 -17.41 -0.63 24.18
N SER A 97 -16.11 -0.94 24.28
CA SER A 97 -15.64 -2.27 24.68
C SER A 97 -14.23 -2.24 25.28
N ALA A 98 -14.02 -3.05 26.32
CA ALA A 98 -12.69 -3.32 26.86
C ALA A 98 -11.94 -4.43 26.08
N ASP A 99 -12.61 -5.15 25.17
CA ASP A 99 -11.97 -6.17 24.34
C ASP A 99 -11.12 -5.51 23.24
N PRO A 100 -9.78 -5.69 23.22
CA PRO A 100 -8.91 -5.12 22.20
C PRO A 100 -9.22 -5.55 20.76
N GLN A 101 -10.00 -6.62 20.55
CA GLN A 101 -10.45 -7.00 19.22
C GLN A 101 -11.19 -5.85 18.52
N ILE A 102 -11.89 -4.97 19.26
CA ILE A 102 -12.60 -3.82 18.68
C ILE A 102 -11.66 -2.86 17.94
N LEU A 103 -10.45 -2.63 18.46
CA LEU A 103 -9.44 -1.79 17.82
C LEU A 103 -8.96 -2.43 16.52
N ILE A 104 -8.60 -3.72 16.59
CA ILE A 104 -8.09 -4.48 15.44
C ILE A 104 -9.14 -4.56 14.33
N PHE A 105 -10.39 -4.82 14.68
CA PHE A 105 -11.49 -4.88 13.74
C PHE A 105 -11.80 -3.52 13.10
N THR A 106 -11.88 -2.46 13.91
CA THR A 106 -12.19 -1.11 13.42
C THR A 106 -11.11 -0.58 12.48
N THR A 107 -9.84 -0.75 12.85
CA THR A 107 -8.71 -0.31 12.00
C THR A 107 -8.62 -1.14 10.72
N ALA A 108 -8.82 -2.47 10.79
CA ALA A 108 -8.91 -3.34 9.62
C ALA A 108 -10.06 -2.93 8.69
N MET A 109 -11.23 -2.61 9.24
CA MET A 109 -12.40 -2.15 8.51
C MET A 109 -12.11 -0.88 7.73
N ILE A 110 -11.68 0.18 8.42
CA ILE A 110 -11.43 1.48 7.78
C ILE A 110 -10.35 1.35 6.70
N THR A 111 -9.21 0.72 7.03
CA THR A 111 -8.09 0.55 6.11
C THR A 111 -8.50 -0.19 4.84
N ASN A 112 -9.12 -1.37 4.97
CA ASN A 112 -9.46 -2.17 3.80
C ASN A 112 -10.63 -1.57 2.99
N VAL A 113 -11.62 -0.95 3.62
CA VAL A 113 -12.69 -0.24 2.89
C VAL A 113 -12.10 0.83 1.99
N LEU A 114 -11.24 1.71 2.54
CA LEU A 114 -10.65 2.80 1.78
C LEU A 114 -9.72 2.30 0.66
N ILE A 115 -8.87 1.31 0.95
CA ILE A 115 -7.96 0.72 -0.05
C ILE A 115 -8.75 0.07 -1.19
N ILE A 116 -9.71 -0.80 -0.88
CA ILE A 116 -10.44 -1.54 -1.92
C ILE A 116 -11.34 -0.60 -2.74
N ILE A 117 -11.95 0.43 -2.14
CA ILE A 117 -12.70 1.45 -2.90
C ILE A 117 -11.76 2.20 -3.86
N GLY A 118 -10.56 2.57 -3.41
CA GLY A 118 -9.56 3.20 -4.27
C GLY A 118 -9.13 2.28 -5.42
N LEU A 119 -8.81 1.02 -5.13
CA LEU A 119 -8.46 0.04 -6.17
C LEU A 119 -9.61 -0.20 -7.14
N TYR A 120 -10.85 -0.30 -6.66
CA TYR A 120 -12.04 -0.42 -7.49
C TYR A 120 -12.21 0.77 -8.44
N LYS A 121 -11.85 1.98 -8.00
CA LYS A 121 -11.98 3.20 -8.78
C LYS A 121 -10.87 3.37 -9.83
N TYR A 122 -9.63 3.06 -9.47
CA TYR A 122 -8.46 3.40 -10.29
C TYR A 122 -7.88 2.23 -11.09
N SER A 123 -8.25 0.98 -10.79
CA SER A 123 -7.69 -0.19 -11.46
C SER A 123 -8.44 -0.55 -12.74
N ARG A 124 -7.69 -0.91 -13.79
CA ARG A 124 -8.29 -1.38 -15.05
C ARG A 124 -8.75 -2.83 -15.00
N LEU A 125 -7.98 -3.67 -14.31
CA LEU A 125 -8.24 -5.08 -14.03
C LEU A 125 -8.39 -5.21 -12.52
N PHE A 126 -9.61 -4.99 -12.02
CA PHE A 126 -9.89 -4.92 -10.58
C PHE A 126 -9.42 -6.17 -9.84
N GLU A 127 -9.73 -7.35 -10.36
CA GLU A 127 -9.34 -8.62 -9.78
C GLU A 127 -7.83 -8.84 -9.75
N LEU A 128 -7.09 -8.30 -10.73
CA LEU A 128 -5.63 -8.37 -10.73
C LEU A 128 -5.04 -7.49 -9.63
N SER A 129 -5.61 -6.31 -9.40
CA SER A 129 -5.22 -5.45 -8.27
C SER A 129 -5.52 -6.10 -6.93
N ILE A 130 -6.68 -6.73 -6.78
CA ILE A 130 -7.06 -7.45 -5.56
C ILE A 130 -6.13 -8.64 -5.31
N TYR A 131 -5.83 -9.41 -6.36
CA TYR A 131 -4.88 -10.51 -6.29
C TYR A 131 -3.52 -10.02 -5.81
N VAL A 132 -2.96 -8.99 -6.46
CA VAL A 132 -1.64 -8.46 -6.10
C VAL A 132 -1.62 -7.68 -4.80
N TYR A 133 -2.73 -7.11 -4.35
CA TYR A 133 -2.82 -6.57 -3.00
C TYR A 133 -2.52 -7.66 -1.93
N VAL A 134 -2.94 -8.90 -2.18
CA VAL A 134 -2.58 -10.03 -1.31
C VAL A 134 -1.19 -10.56 -1.62
N THR A 135 -0.95 -10.94 -2.88
CA THR A 135 0.25 -11.68 -3.27
C THR A 135 1.51 -10.81 -3.36
N GLY A 136 1.36 -9.49 -3.48
CA GLY A 136 2.44 -8.52 -3.33
C GLY A 136 2.84 -8.30 -1.87
N GLY A 137 2.05 -8.79 -0.91
CA GLY A 137 2.33 -8.72 0.52
C GLY A 137 1.69 -7.53 1.24
N LEU A 138 1.17 -6.52 0.52
CA LEU A 138 0.62 -5.31 1.14
C LEU A 138 -0.56 -5.62 2.09
N PHE A 139 -1.39 -6.60 1.79
CA PHE A 139 -2.44 -7.04 2.72
C PHE A 139 -1.86 -7.51 4.07
N LEU A 140 -0.75 -8.25 4.07
CA LEU A 140 -0.05 -8.63 5.31
C LEU A 140 0.54 -7.41 6.02
N VAL A 141 1.09 -6.45 5.26
CA VAL A 141 1.62 -5.20 5.80
C VAL A 141 0.52 -4.37 6.48
N THR A 142 -0.73 -4.40 6.00
CA THR A 142 -1.84 -3.72 6.71
C THR A 142 -2.08 -4.24 8.13
N MET A 143 -1.58 -5.44 8.42
CA MET A 143 -1.62 -6.07 9.73
C MET A 143 -0.32 -5.90 10.53
N ASN A 144 0.71 -5.29 9.92
CA ASN A 144 2.04 -5.04 10.47
C ASN A 144 2.46 -3.59 10.20
N GLY A 145 2.03 -2.68 11.07
CA GLY A 145 2.09 -1.24 10.87
C GLY A 145 0.70 -0.62 10.84
N ILE A 146 -0.18 -1.00 11.77
CA ILE A 146 -1.62 -0.66 11.74
C ILE A 146 -1.86 0.85 11.61
N ARG A 147 -1.18 1.67 12.42
CA ARG A 147 -1.26 3.14 12.37
C ARG A 147 -0.87 3.70 11.01
N GLN A 148 0.29 3.27 10.52
CA GLN A 148 0.85 3.73 9.26
C GLN A 148 -0.07 3.33 8.09
N CYS A 149 -0.54 2.08 8.06
CA CYS A 149 -1.44 1.61 7.00
C CYS A 149 -2.80 2.30 7.02
N LEU A 150 -3.32 2.64 8.20
CA LEU A 150 -4.53 3.47 8.33
C LEU A 150 -4.31 4.87 7.72
N ALA A 151 -3.19 5.53 8.06
CA ALA A 151 -2.82 6.81 7.48
C ALA A 151 -2.63 6.71 5.95
N THR A 152 -1.97 5.67 5.46
CA THR A 152 -1.81 5.38 4.03
C THR A 152 -3.16 5.19 3.34
N ALA A 153 -4.09 4.45 3.94
CA ALA A 153 -5.42 4.23 3.36
C ALA A 153 -6.22 5.54 3.26
N ILE A 154 -6.13 6.40 4.27
CA ILE A 154 -6.70 7.76 4.25
C ILE A 154 -6.06 8.58 3.14
N LEU A 155 -4.73 8.64 3.06
CA LEU A 155 -3.99 9.34 2.01
C LEU A 155 -4.35 8.85 0.60
N PHE A 156 -4.57 7.55 0.45
CA PHE A 156 -4.92 6.97 -0.84
C PHE A 156 -6.25 7.52 -1.39
N THR A 157 -7.18 7.94 -0.52
CA THR A 157 -8.40 8.65 -0.94
C THR A 157 -8.10 10.01 -1.59
N ALA A 158 -6.98 10.65 -1.22
CA ALA A 158 -6.52 11.90 -1.80
C ALA A 158 -5.98 11.76 -3.24
N THR A 159 -5.85 10.53 -3.77
CA THR A 159 -5.45 10.29 -5.16
C THR A 159 -6.28 11.09 -6.16
N LYS A 160 -7.58 11.29 -5.88
CA LYS A 160 -8.45 12.15 -6.68
C LYS A 160 -7.90 13.58 -6.77
N TYR A 161 -7.58 14.17 -5.63
CA TYR A 161 -7.09 15.55 -5.54
C TYR A 161 -5.66 15.68 -6.07
N LEU A 162 -4.87 14.62 -5.98
CA LEU A 162 -3.54 14.54 -6.57
C LEU A 162 -3.61 14.60 -8.11
N ILE A 163 -4.50 13.82 -8.72
CA ILE A 163 -4.74 13.81 -10.17
C ILE A 163 -5.33 15.16 -10.63
N GLU A 164 -6.37 15.64 -9.95
CA GLU A 164 -7.06 16.90 -10.28
C GLU A 164 -6.20 18.15 -10.01
N GLY A 165 -5.11 18.02 -9.25
CA GLY A 165 -4.30 19.17 -8.86
C GLY A 165 -4.93 20.08 -7.81
N ASN A 166 -5.84 19.55 -7.01
CA ASN A 166 -6.48 20.30 -5.93
C ASN A 166 -5.61 20.27 -4.67
N TRP A 167 -4.62 21.18 -4.62
CA TRP A 167 -3.66 21.28 -3.53
C TRP A 167 -4.31 21.38 -2.16
N PHE A 168 -5.30 22.26 -2.02
CA PHE A 168 -5.93 22.52 -0.73
C PHE A 168 -6.63 21.27 -0.18
N ARG A 169 -7.44 20.58 -1.00
CA ARG A 169 -8.11 19.35 -0.57
C ARG A 169 -7.12 18.21 -0.32
N TYR A 170 -6.07 18.11 -1.13
CA TYR A 170 -5.00 17.14 -0.89
C TYR A 170 -4.32 17.40 0.46
N LEU A 171 -3.90 18.64 0.73
CA LEU A 171 -3.24 19.04 1.96
C LEU A 171 -4.09 18.76 3.20
N LEU A 172 -5.39 19.03 3.15
CA LEU A 172 -6.32 18.71 4.25
C LEU A 172 -6.33 17.21 4.58
N VAL A 173 -6.34 16.34 3.56
CA VAL A 173 -6.29 14.89 3.79
C VAL A 173 -4.93 14.47 4.36
N VAL A 174 -3.83 15.08 3.90
CA VAL A 174 -2.49 14.79 4.45
C VAL A 174 -2.37 15.19 5.91
N ILE A 175 -2.84 16.38 6.28
CA ILE A 175 -2.84 16.85 7.67
C ILE A 175 -3.70 15.91 8.53
N PHE A 176 -4.89 15.53 8.06
CA PHE A 176 -5.74 14.58 8.78
C PHE A 176 -5.08 13.21 8.94
N ALA A 177 -4.46 12.67 7.89
CA ALA A 177 -3.73 11.40 7.97
C ALA A 177 -2.52 11.47 8.92
N SER A 178 -1.85 12.62 9.00
CA SER A 178 -0.72 12.81 9.92
C SER A 178 -1.11 12.77 11.40
N LEU A 179 -2.39 12.93 11.74
CA LEU A 179 -2.88 12.72 13.11
C LEU A 179 -2.80 11.24 13.53
N PHE A 180 -2.85 10.31 12.56
CA PHE A 180 -2.75 8.87 12.81
C PHE A 180 -1.33 8.33 12.66
N HIS A 181 -0.54 8.98 11.80
CA HIS A 181 0.88 8.67 11.67
C HIS A 181 1.65 9.85 11.08
N GLN A 182 2.51 10.48 11.89
CA GLN A 182 3.19 11.74 11.54
C GLN A 182 3.99 11.68 10.22
N SER A 183 4.59 10.53 9.88
CA SER A 183 5.39 10.39 8.64
C SER A 183 4.58 10.60 7.35
N ALA A 184 3.23 10.63 7.43
CA ALA A 184 2.36 11.05 6.33
C ALA A 184 2.69 12.44 5.76
N LEU A 185 3.30 13.33 6.55
CA LEU A 185 3.70 14.67 6.11
C LEU A 185 4.73 14.65 4.96
N ILE A 186 5.47 13.56 4.75
CA ILE A 186 6.39 13.42 3.61
C ILE A 186 5.66 13.53 2.26
N LEU A 187 4.34 13.30 2.23
CA LEU A 187 3.51 13.40 1.03
C LEU A 187 3.23 14.85 0.59
N ILE A 188 3.51 15.85 1.45
CA ILE A 188 3.34 17.28 1.14
C ILE A 188 4.28 17.70 -0.01
N PRO A 189 5.62 17.59 0.10
CA PRO A 189 6.51 17.93 -1.01
C PRO A 189 6.34 17.01 -2.23
N ILE A 190 5.97 15.75 -2.01
CA ILE A 190 5.76 14.76 -3.09
C ILE A 190 4.64 15.16 -4.04
N TYR A 191 3.59 15.82 -3.54
CA TYR A 191 2.50 16.34 -4.37
C TYR A 191 3.00 17.13 -5.59
N PHE A 192 4.00 17.99 -5.39
CA PHE A 192 4.53 18.82 -6.46
C PHE A 192 5.38 18.02 -7.44
N LEU A 193 6.09 17.01 -6.95
CA LEU A 193 6.98 16.17 -7.76
C LEU A 193 6.22 15.22 -8.69
N VAL A 194 5.13 14.62 -8.21
CA VAL A 194 4.47 13.53 -8.95
C VAL A 194 3.53 14.01 -10.06
N ARG A 195 3.25 15.31 -10.12
CA ARG A 195 2.35 15.91 -11.12
C ARG A 195 3.05 16.32 -12.41
N TYR A 196 4.37 16.19 -12.49
CA TYR A 196 5.09 16.34 -13.74
C TYR A 196 4.88 15.13 -14.66
N LYS A 197 5.20 15.27 -15.94
CA LYS A 197 5.24 14.14 -16.87
C LYS A 197 6.21 13.07 -16.36
N ALA A 198 5.80 11.79 -16.35
CA ALA A 198 6.68 10.72 -15.93
C ALA A 198 7.81 10.50 -16.95
N TRP A 199 8.91 9.91 -16.49
CA TRP A 199 10.10 9.63 -17.30
C TRP A 199 10.83 10.89 -17.81
N THR A 200 10.72 11.99 -17.07
CA THR A 200 11.52 13.20 -17.29
C THR A 200 12.92 13.04 -16.71
N LYS A 201 13.85 13.95 -17.08
CA LYS A 201 15.20 14.00 -16.51
C LYS A 201 15.18 14.00 -14.98
N ALA A 202 14.23 14.70 -14.36
CA ALA A 202 14.06 14.72 -12.91
C ALA A 202 13.78 13.33 -12.31
N THR A 203 12.84 12.57 -12.89
CA THR A 203 12.54 11.20 -12.42
C THR A 203 13.70 10.23 -12.65
N MET A 204 14.47 10.41 -13.73
CA MET A 204 15.68 9.61 -13.98
C MET A 204 16.80 9.96 -13.00
N ILE A 205 16.98 11.24 -12.67
CA ILE A 205 17.94 11.70 -11.64
C ILE A 205 17.55 11.13 -10.28
N LEU A 206 16.26 11.11 -9.93
CA LEU A 206 15.79 10.51 -8.68
C LEU A 206 16.15 9.01 -8.60
N LEU A 207 15.89 8.25 -9.67
CA LEU A 207 16.24 6.83 -9.74
C LEU A 207 17.75 6.60 -9.64
N LEU A 208 18.55 7.35 -10.42
CA LEU A 208 20.02 7.27 -10.37
C LEU A 208 20.55 7.66 -8.99
N GLY A 209 20.02 8.73 -8.39
CA GLY A 209 20.36 9.18 -7.05
C GLY A 209 20.06 8.10 -6.00
N SER A 210 18.91 7.43 -6.09
CA SER A 210 18.58 6.33 -5.18
C SER A 210 19.55 5.15 -5.28
N ALA A 211 20.01 4.81 -6.49
CA ALA A 211 21.04 3.79 -6.69
C ALA A 211 22.40 4.23 -6.10
N ILE A 212 22.80 5.48 -6.28
CA ILE A 212 24.04 6.04 -5.71
C ILE A 212 23.99 6.03 -4.19
N ILE A 213 22.85 6.38 -3.57
CA ILE A 213 22.65 6.34 -2.12
C ILE A 213 22.90 4.94 -1.58
N VAL A 214 22.43 3.88 -2.26
CA VAL A 214 22.69 2.50 -1.84
C VAL A 214 24.18 2.14 -1.96
N LEU A 215 24.82 2.51 -3.07
CA LEU A 215 26.24 2.23 -3.28
C LEU A 215 27.14 2.94 -2.24
N GLY A 216 26.74 4.14 -1.81
CA GLY A 216 27.39 4.93 -0.75
C GLY A 216 26.67 4.87 0.59
N PHE A 217 25.95 3.79 0.89
CA PHE A 217 25.02 3.78 2.03
C PHE A 217 25.72 4.07 3.36
N ASN A 218 26.94 3.57 3.57
CA ASN A 218 27.70 3.79 4.80
C ASN A 218 28.04 5.27 5.04
N GLN A 219 28.36 6.01 3.97
CA GLN A 219 28.62 7.45 4.05
C GLN A 219 27.31 8.21 4.23
N PHE A 220 26.27 7.83 3.49
CA PHE A 220 24.95 8.43 3.59
C PHE A 220 24.32 8.23 4.98
N SER A 221 24.41 7.04 5.57
CA SER A 221 23.83 6.73 6.88
C SER A 221 24.47 7.55 7.97
N THR A 222 25.79 7.74 7.94
CA THR A 222 26.51 8.59 8.90
C THR A 222 26.00 10.04 8.84
N ILE A 223 25.85 10.59 7.64
CA ILE A 223 25.33 11.96 7.45
C ILE A 223 23.86 12.03 7.91
N LEU A 224 23.03 11.09 7.46
CA LEU A 224 21.61 11.06 7.78
C LEU A 224 21.37 10.97 9.28
N PHE A 225 22.01 10.01 9.96
CA PHE A 225 21.82 9.80 11.39
C PHE A 225 22.37 10.96 12.22
N SER A 226 23.48 11.59 11.81
CA SER A 226 23.96 12.81 12.48
C SER A 226 22.96 13.97 12.34
N ALA A 227 22.24 14.07 11.21
CA ALA A 227 21.25 15.11 11.00
C ALA A 227 19.93 14.89 11.76
N ILE A 228 19.65 13.65 12.18
CA ILE A 228 18.39 13.27 12.87
C ILE A 228 18.64 12.71 14.27
N GLU A 229 19.84 12.88 14.82
CA GLU A 229 20.27 12.29 16.09
C GLU A 229 19.36 12.72 17.26
N ASP A 230 19.04 14.01 17.34
CA ASP A 230 18.15 14.59 18.34
C ASP A 230 16.65 14.32 18.09
N SER A 231 16.32 13.57 17.04
CA SER A 231 14.93 13.19 16.72
C SER A 231 14.60 11.81 17.25
N GLN A 232 13.30 11.49 17.30
CA GLN A 232 12.81 10.14 17.63
C GLN A 232 13.33 9.06 16.67
N TYR A 233 13.85 9.44 15.50
CA TYR A 233 14.44 8.53 14.52
C TYR A 233 15.92 8.23 14.77
N GLY A 234 16.60 8.96 15.66
CA GLY A 234 18.00 8.74 16.01
C GLY A 234 18.26 7.32 16.55
N VAL A 235 17.27 6.73 17.24
CA VAL A 235 17.33 5.37 17.79
C VAL A 235 17.57 4.32 16.69
N TYR A 236 17.11 4.55 15.45
CA TYR A 236 17.32 3.61 14.34
C TYR A 236 18.79 3.49 13.91
N SER A 237 19.67 4.41 14.32
CA SER A 237 21.13 4.28 14.12
C SER A 237 21.72 3.05 14.82
N GLN A 238 21.07 2.58 15.89
CA GLN A 238 21.53 1.45 16.72
C GLN A 238 20.99 0.10 16.23
N PHE A 239 20.04 0.09 15.29
CA PHE A 239 19.43 -1.12 14.76
C PHE A 239 20.05 -1.51 13.41
N SER A 240 20.85 -2.59 13.41
CA SER A 240 21.43 -3.18 12.20
C SER A 240 20.73 -4.50 11.85
N GLU A 241 19.48 -4.44 11.39
CA GLU A 241 18.75 -5.63 10.91
C GLU A 241 18.91 -5.85 9.39
N GLY A 242 19.93 -5.25 8.78
CA GLY A 242 20.20 -5.36 7.35
C GLY A 242 19.20 -4.62 6.45
N GLY A 243 19.24 -4.95 5.16
CA GLY A 243 18.41 -4.34 4.12
C GLY A 243 17.32 -5.25 3.59
N ALA A 244 16.40 -4.67 2.82
CA ALA A 244 15.35 -5.40 2.13
C ALA A 244 15.92 -6.39 1.11
N ASN A 245 15.22 -7.51 0.93
CA ASN A 245 15.57 -8.53 -0.06
C ASN A 245 15.57 -7.96 -1.49
N PHE A 246 16.64 -8.24 -2.24
CA PHE A 246 16.78 -7.84 -3.64
C PHE A 246 15.63 -8.34 -4.54
N ILE A 247 15.06 -9.50 -4.25
CA ILE A 247 13.88 -10.03 -4.96
C ILE A 247 12.71 -9.04 -4.88
N ARG A 248 12.50 -8.40 -3.72
CA ARG A 248 11.44 -7.39 -3.53
C ARG A 248 11.65 -6.18 -4.43
N VAL A 249 12.90 -5.74 -4.61
CA VAL A 249 13.26 -4.65 -5.52
C VAL A 249 12.93 -5.02 -6.97
N ILE A 250 13.28 -6.25 -7.41
CA ILE A 250 12.96 -6.73 -8.75
C ILE A 250 11.44 -6.75 -8.98
N VAL A 251 10.67 -7.29 -8.03
CA VAL A 251 9.20 -7.35 -8.12
C VAL A 251 8.59 -5.95 -8.25
N PHE A 252 9.14 -4.96 -7.55
CA PHE A 252 8.75 -3.55 -7.70
C PHE A 252 9.21 -2.91 -9.01
N ALA A 253 10.38 -3.28 -9.53
CA ALA A 253 10.94 -2.69 -10.73
C ALA A 253 10.26 -3.16 -12.02
N ILE A 254 9.89 -4.45 -12.13
CA ILE A 254 9.37 -5.05 -13.37
C ILE A 254 8.16 -4.27 -13.95
N PRO A 255 7.11 -3.93 -13.18
CA PRO A 255 5.97 -3.18 -13.71
C PRO A 255 6.35 -1.79 -14.24
N LEU A 256 7.32 -1.14 -13.59
CA LEU A 256 7.84 0.16 -14.02
C LEU A 256 8.66 0.05 -15.30
N VAL A 257 9.47 -1.00 -15.46
CA VAL A 257 10.20 -1.28 -16.70
C VAL A 257 9.22 -1.48 -17.86
N ILE A 258 8.16 -2.27 -17.65
CA ILE A 258 7.10 -2.46 -18.66
C ILE A 258 6.40 -1.13 -18.97
N ALA A 259 6.05 -0.36 -17.94
CA ALA A 259 5.43 0.95 -18.10
C ALA A 259 6.34 1.95 -18.86
N PHE A 260 7.66 1.89 -18.68
CA PHE A 260 8.61 2.72 -19.41
C PHE A 260 8.60 2.42 -20.91
N PHE A 261 8.71 1.14 -21.29
CA PHE A 261 8.69 0.74 -22.71
C PHE A 261 7.35 1.00 -23.38
N GLY A 262 6.26 0.87 -22.64
CA GLY A 262 4.90 1.08 -23.15
C GLY A 262 4.26 2.42 -22.79
N ARG A 263 5.05 3.40 -22.35
CA ARG A 263 4.57 4.67 -21.78
C ARG A 263 3.62 5.46 -22.68
N GLU A 264 3.85 5.46 -24.00
CA GLU A 264 3.01 6.23 -24.92
C GLU A 264 1.61 5.61 -25.01
N LYS A 265 1.53 4.29 -25.17
CA LYS A 265 0.26 3.57 -25.13
C LYS A 265 -0.40 3.63 -23.75
N LEU A 266 0.38 3.61 -22.67
CA LEU A 266 -0.16 3.75 -21.31
C LEU A 266 -0.85 5.11 -21.13
N ARG A 267 -0.25 6.20 -21.62
CA ARG A 267 -0.87 7.54 -21.61
C ARG A 267 -2.11 7.63 -22.48
N GLU A 268 -2.14 6.93 -23.60
CA GLU A 268 -3.32 6.87 -24.48
C GLU A 268 -4.50 6.20 -23.77
N ILE A 269 -4.30 5.04 -23.15
CA ILE A 269 -5.37 4.28 -22.50
C ILE A 269 -5.70 4.77 -21.08
N TYR A 270 -4.76 5.47 -20.45
CA TYR A 270 -4.91 6.06 -19.12
C TYR A 270 -4.22 7.44 -19.06
N PRO A 271 -4.91 8.52 -19.46
CA PRO A 271 -4.32 9.86 -19.54
C PRO A 271 -3.69 10.38 -18.24
N ASP A 272 -4.27 10.03 -17.10
CA ASP A 272 -3.76 10.44 -15.77
C ASP A 272 -2.64 9.51 -15.24
N SER A 273 -2.11 8.60 -16.07
CA SER A 273 -1.13 7.59 -15.65
C SER A 273 0.18 8.18 -15.14
N ASP A 274 0.59 9.38 -15.59
CA ASP A 274 1.86 9.99 -15.18
C ASP A 274 1.96 10.16 -13.65
N VAL A 275 0.87 10.55 -12.98
CA VAL A 275 0.84 10.67 -11.50
C VAL A 275 1.05 9.32 -10.82
N ILE A 276 0.37 8.28 -11.31
CA ILE A 276 0.47 6.92 -10.76
C ILE A 276 1.87 6.37 -10.98
N VAL A 277 2.44 6.56 -12.17
CA VAL A 277 3.80 6.13 -12.51
C VAL A 277 4.81 6.87 -11.64
N ASN A 278 4.69 8.19 -11.44
CA ASN A 278 5.62 8.92 -10.59
C ASN A 278 5.55 8.50 -9.12
N MET A 279 4.36 8.24 -8.57
CA MET A 279 4.23 7.66 -7.23
C MET A 279 4.92 6.29 -7.15
N ALA A 280 4.75 5.44 -8.16
CA ALA A 280 5.43 4.15 -8.23
C ALA A 280 6.96 4.29 -8.38
N ILE A 281 7.46 5.26 -9.15
CA ILE A 281 8.90 5.57 -9.28
C ILE A 281 9.49 5.97 -7.92
N ILE A 282 8.82 6.84 -7.18
CA ILE A 282 9.25 7.23 -5.84
C ILE A 282 9.26 6.02 -4.90
N GLY A 283 8.23 5.17 -4.97
CA GLY A 283 8.19 3.91 -4.24
C GLY A 283 9.38 3.00 -4.56
N LEU A 284 9.71 2.84 -5.84
CA LEU A 284 10.89 2.09 -6.27
C LEU A 284 12.19 2.71 -5.74
N SER A 285 12.32 4.04 -5.73
CA SER A 285 13.49 4.71 -5.14
C SER A 285 13.65 4.38 -3.65
N PHE A 286 12.57 4.43 -2.86
CA PHE A 286 12.62 4.01 -1.45
C PHE A 286 12.92 2.51 -1.30
N MET A 287 12.35 1.68 -2.17
CA MET A 287 12.61 0.24 -2.18
C MET A 287 14.08 -0.08 -2.50
N ILE A 288 14.69 0.65 -3.44
CA ILE A 288 16.13 0.55 -3.73
C ILE A 288 16.94 0.94 -2.50
N ILE A 289 16.68 2.13 -1.93
CA ILE A 289 17.37 2.62 -0.72
C ILE A 289 17.23 1.64 0.44
N SER A 290 16.09 0.94 0.53
CA SER A 290 15.85 -0.04 1.59
C SER A 290 16.74 -1.27 1.54
N MET A 291 17.43 -1.55 0.42
CA MET A 291 18.49 -2.57 0.38
C MET A 291 19.68 -2.22 1.29
N GLY A 292 19.88 -0.93 1.62
CA GLY A 292 20.86 -0.51 2.62
C GLY A 292 20.34 -0.65 4.06
N ASN A 293 19.08 -0.30 4.30
CA ASN A 293 18.43 -0.47 5.60
C ASN A 293 16.90 -0.66 5.44
N TRP A 294 16.38 -1.72 6.06
CA TRP A 294 14.97 -2.09 5.98
C TRP A 294 13.99 -0.97 6.41
N ILE A 295 14.41 0.00 7.23
CA ILE A 295 13.56 1.11 7.69
C ILE A 295 12.99 1.90 6.51
N PHE A 296 13.74 2.02 5.41
CA PHE A 296 13.27 2.72 4.21
C PHE A 296 12.12 1.98 3.51
N ALA A 297 12.00 0.66 3.70
CA ALA A 297 10.88 -0.10 3.16
C ALA A 297 9.54 0.32 3.81
N ARG A 298 9.56 0.94 5.01
CA ARG A 298 8.34 1.50 5.62
C ARG A 298 7.83 2.72 4.86
N PHE A 299 8.69 3.55 4.28
CA PHE A 299 8.23 4.68 3.45
C PHE A 299 7.54 4.20 2.18
N ASN A 300 7.91 3.03 1.68
CA ASN A 300 7.29 2.46 0.48
C ASN A 300 5.79 2.13 0.65
N ILE A 301 5.29 1.97 1.88
CA ILE A 301 3.87 1.68 2.17
C ILE A 301 2.96 2.75 1.55
N TYR A 302 3.40 4.02 1.52
CA TYR A 302 2.64 5.12 0.90
C TYR A 302 2.51 5.03 -0.63
N PHE A 303 3.41 4.31 -1.29
CA PHE A 303 3.53 4.26 -2.75
C PHE A 303 3.07 2.92 -3.34
N GLU A 304 3.07 1.85 -2.54
CA GLU A 304 2.77 0.49 -2.98
C GLU A 304 1.37 0.33 -3.60
N LEU A 305 0.37 1.09 -3.13
CA LEU A 305 -0.98 1.09 -3.73
C LEU A 305 -0.99 1.63 -5.17
N TYR A 306 -0.10 2.57 -5.50
CA TYR A 306 0.04 3.10 -6.85
C TYR A 306 0.73 2.10 -7.78
N GLN A 307 1.66 1.32 -7.25
CA GLN A 307 2.26 0.19 -7.96
C GLN A 307 1.21 -0.87 -8.32
N ILE A 308 0.28 -1.16 -7.41
CA ILE A 308 -0.84 -2.09 -7.67
C ILE A 308 -1.77 -1.54 -8.75
N ILE A 309 -2.13 -0.25 -8.70
CA ILE A 309 -2.89 0.39 -9.78
C ILE A 309 -2.15 0.24 -11.11
N LEU A 310 -0.87 0.60 -11.16
CA LEU A 310 -0.05 0.52 -12.38
C LEU A 310 -0.08 -0.90 -12.97
N LEU A 311 0.11 -1.91 -12.13
CA LEU A 311 0.10 -3.32 -12.55
C LEU A 311 -1.22 -3.74 -13.20
N SER A 312 -2.35 -3.20 -12.72
CA SER A 312 -3.66 -3.46 -13.32
C SER A 312 -3.77 -2.92 -14.75
N TRP A 313 -3.00 -1.88 -15.09
CA TRP A 313 -3.00 -1.23 -16.40
C TRP A 313 -1.95 -1.80 -17.35
N ILE A 314 -0.78 -2.25 -16.87
CA ILE A 314 0.31 -2.69 -17.76
C ILE A 314 -0.09 -3.85 -18.68
N VAL A 315 -1.04 -4.71 -18.27
CA VAL A 315 -1.54 -5.79 -19.14
C VAL A 315 -2.13 -5.22 -20.44
N LYS A 316 -2.80 -4.06 -20.37
CA LYS A 316 -3.43 -3.41 -21.53
C LYS A 316 -2.47 -2.69 -22.45
N VAL A 317 -1.24 -2.48 -22.02
CA VAL A 317 -0.15 -1.95 -22.85
C VAL A 317 0.27 -2.97 -23.91
N PHE A 318 0.18 -4.27 -23.65
CA PHE A 318 0.53 -5.30 -24.63
C PHE A 318 -0.51 -5.42 -25.77
N ARG A 319 -0.09 -6.03 -26.88
CA ARG A 319 -0.98 -6.40 -27.99
C ARG A 319 -2.03 -7.38 -27.48
N GLU A 320 -3.25 -7.31 -28.00
CA GLU A 320 -4.38 -8.10 -27.47
C GLU A 320 -4.08 -9.60 -27.37
N LYS A 321 -3.42 -10.18 -28.38
CA LYS A 321 -3.00 -11.58 -28.40
C LYS A 321 -2.04 -11.97 -27.25
N ASP A 322 -1.22 -11.02 -26.78
CA ASP A 322 -0.19 -11.25 -25.77
C ASP A 322 -0.70 -10.93 -24.34
N GLN A 323 -1.80 -10.17 -24.21
CA GLN A 323 -2.34 -9.77 -22.90
C GLN A 323 -2.66 -10.96 -21.99
N ARG A 324 -3.17 -12.06 -22.58
CA ARG A 324 -3.50 -13.27 -21.83
C ARG A 324 -2.25 -13.90 -21.21
N LEU A 325 -1.16 -13.99 -21.98
CA LEU A 325 0.11 -14.52 -21.50
C LEU A 325 0.65 -13.67 -20.34
N VAL A 326 0.68 -12.34 -20.53
CA VAL A 326 1.16 -11.40 -19.50
C VAL A 326 0.32 -11.48 -18.22
N TYR A 327 -1.00 -11.56 -18.35
CA TYR A 327 -1.91 -11.71 -17.21
C TYR A 327 -1.58 -12.96 -16.38
N TYR A 328 -1.46 -14.14 -17.02
CA TYR A 328 -1.13 -15.37 -16.32
C TYR A 328 0.29 -15.38 -15.76
N ALA A 329 1.26 -14.77 -16.46
CA ALA A 329 2.61 -14.60 -15.95
C ALA A 329 2.63 -13.76 -14.66
N ILE A 330 1.87 -12.67 -14.60
CA ILE A 330 1.72 -11.87 -13.37
C ILE A 330 1.13 -12.72 -12.25
N LEU A 331 0.04 -13.46 -12.50
CA LEU A 331 -0.57 -14.31 -11.47
C LEU A 331 0.42 -15.34 -10.91
N LEU A 332 1.15 -16.03 -11.80
CA LEU A 332 2.13 -17.05 -11.41
C LEU A 332 3.31 -16.46 -10.65
N CYS A 333 3.94 -15.40 -11.18
CA CYS A 333 5.11 -14.79 -10.55
C CYS A 333 4.77 -14.21 -9.16
N TYR A 334 3.64 -13.53 -9.03
CA TYR A 334 3.22 -13.00 -7.74
C TYR A 334 2.75 -14.11 -6.78
N PHE A 335 2.18 -15.22 -7.27
CA PHE A 335 1.91 -16.38 -6.43
C PHE A 335 3.20 -16.96 -5.84
N ALA A 336 4.19 -17.19 -6.69
CA ALA A 336 5.49 -17.72 -6.29
C ALA A 336 6.19 -16.79 -5.30
N TYR A 337 6.17 -15.48 -5.57
CA TYR A 337 6.69 -14.47 -4.65
C TYR A 337 5.97 -14.49 -3.30
N TYR A 338 4.62 -14.52 -3.30
CA TYR A 338 3.84 -14.59 -2.07
C TYR A 338 4.13 -15.85 -1.27
N PHE A 339 4.23 -17.00 -1.92
CA PHE A 339 4.59 -18.26 -1.28
C PHE A 339 6.00 -18.18 -0.65
N TYR A 340 6.98 -17.68 -1.41
CA TYR A 340 8.34 -17.49 -0.90
C TYR A 340 8.36 -16.56 0.32
N GLU A 341 7.77 -15.38 0.23
CA GLU A 341 7.78 -14.43 1.35
C GLU A 341 6.97 -14.91 2.55
N SER A 342 5.73 -15.37 2.34
CA SER A 342 4.83 -15.70 3.46
C SER A 342 5.12 -17.06 4.09
N VAL A 343 5.57 -18.06 3.33
CA VAL A 343 5.79 -19.43 3.85
C VAL A 343 7.26 -19.67 4.15
N ILE A 344 8.17 -19.31 3.24
CA ILE A 344 9.59 -19.65 3.38
C ILE A 344 10.32 -18.60 4.22
N ASN A 345 10.18 -17.32 3.88
CA ASN A 345 10.93 -16.24 4.51
C ASN A 345 10.38 -15.89 5.90
N LEU A 346 9.09 -15.55 5.97
CA LEU A 346 8.46 -15.06 7.19
C LEU A 346 7.77 -16.14 8.03
N ASN A 347 7.54 -17.32 7.45
CA ASN A 347 6.82 -18.44 8.07
C ASN A 347 5.53 -17.99 8.80
N ILE A 348 4.68 -17.26 8.08
CA ILE A 348 3.50 -16.61 8.65
C ILE A 348 2.50 -17.65 9.15
N ILE A 349 2.16 -17.53 10.43
CA ILE A 349 1.08 -18.29 11.05
C ILE A 349 -0.05 -17.30 11.30
N TYR A 350 -1.25 -17.61 10.81
CA TYR A 350 -2.45 -16.84 11.13
C TYR A 350 -3.12 -17.46 12.35
N ARG A 351 -3.47 -16.64 13.34
CA ARG A 351 -4.23 -17.03 14.53
C ARG A 351 -5.39 -16.06 14.76
N SER A 352 -6.52 -16.62 15.18
CA SER A 352 -7.74 -15.91 15.54
C SER A 352 -8.50 -16.77 16.55
N ASN A 353 -9.31 -16.13 17.40
CA ASN A 353 -10.24 -16.84 18.28
C ASN A 353 -11.56 -17.19 17.56
N TYR A 354 -11.74 -16.71 16.33
CA TYR A 354 -13.01 -16.76 15.59
C TYR A 354 -12.89 -17.52 14.26
N LEU A 355 -11.72 -17.47 13.63
CA LEU A 355 -11.42 -18.11 12.35
C LEU A 355 -10.28 -19.13 12.55
N GLY A 356 -10.52 -20.38 12.18
CA GLY A 356 -9.55 -21.47 12.33
C GLY A 356 -9.95 -22.68 11.52
#